data_AF-T1HSA3-F1
#
_entry.id   AF-T1HSA3-F1
#
_cell.length_a   1.000
_cell.length_b   1.000
_cell.length_c   1.000
_cell.angle_alpha   90.00
_cell.angle_beta   90.00
_cell.angle_gamma   90.00
#
_symmetry.space_group_name_H-M   'P 1'
#
loop_
_entity.id
_entity.type
_entity.pdbx_description
1 polymer ?
#
loop_
_entity_poly.entity_id
_entity_poly.type
_entity_poly.pdbx_seq_one_letter_code
_entity_poly.pdbx_strand_id
1 'polypeptide(L)'
;MDDNSPPFTLDQPFYKKQLEMDLVMNICIDGVWGCLELLTNHHKPLAPTEQVKSANREAKLLHPLSTIKSEKLSLFALGLNIVESIDSEQGQQIGPLDYCGIDKSGSIVFGIGRMTDKKTLIEDEYLCWKKPDNWSYEDAASVPLWYSIVSFAQFKLAKKSFIHCVESTTFIRYSRIV
;
A
#
# COMPACT_ATOMS: atom_id res chain seq x y z
N MET A 1 6.15 2.96 17.55
CA MET A 1 4.97 2.86 18.43
C MET A 1 4.87 4.18 19.18
N ASP A 2 3.67 4.55 19.64
CA ASP A 2 3.51 5.67 20.57
C ASP A 2 4.42 5.45 21.79
N ASP A 3 5.27 6.42 22.11
CA ASP A 3 6.23 6.33 23.22
C ASP A 3 5.52 6.21 24.58
N ASN A 4 4.23 6.57 24.64
CA ASN A 4 3.39 6.44 25.83
C ASN A 4 2.75 5.07 25.99
N SER A 5 2.87 4.18 24.99
CA SER A 5 2.27 2.85 25.05
C SER A 5 3.17 1.86 25.80
N PRO A 6 2.60 0.97 26.64
CA PRO A 6 3.38 -0.05 27.34
C PRO A 6 4.03 -1.03 26.35
N PRO A 7 5.12 -1.74 26.70
CA PRO A 7 5.74 -2.73 25.83
C PRO A 7 4.73 -3.80 25.37
N PHE A 8 4.73 -4.12 24.07
CA PHE A 8 3.81 -5.10 23.51
C PHE A 8 3.95 -6.46 24.21
N THR A 9 2.86 -6.95 24.79
CA THR A 9 2.78 -8.26 25.43
C THR A 9 1.35 -8.79 25.30
N LEU A 10 1.18 -10.05 24.91
CA LEU A 10 -0.14 -10.68 24.70
C LEU A 10 -0.98 -10.76 25.98
N ASP A 11 -0.33 -10.93 27.13
CA ASP A 11 -1.00 -11.08 28.43
C ASP A 11 -1.40 -9.75 29.07
N GLN A 12 -0.93 -8.63 28.52
CA GLN A 12 -1.25 -7.33 29.09
C GLN A 12 -2.70 -6.93 28.77
N PRO A 13 -3.50 -6.53 29.78
CA PRO A 13 -4.91 -6.16 29.58
C PRO A 13 -5.12 -5.08 28.52
N PHE A 14 -4.16 -4.16 28.38
CA PHE A 14 -4.18 -3.08 27.40
C PHE A 14 -4.26 -3.59 25.95
N TYR A 15 -3.49 -4.65 25.63
CA TYR A 15 -3.47 -5.26 24.30
C TYR A 15 -4.49 -6.38 24.15
N LYS A 16 -4.66 -7.20 25.20
CA LYS A 16 -5.49 -8.39 25.19
C LYS A 16 -6.94 -8.09 24.78
N LYS A 17 -7.54 -7.07 25.37
CA LYS A 17 -8.92 -6.67 25.05
C LYS A 17 -9.08 -6.27 23.58
N GLN A 18 -8.06 -5.65 22.99
CA GLN A 18 -8.09 -5.25 21.58
C GLN A 18 -7.90 -6.45 20.66
N LEU A 19 -6.95 -7.34 20.99
CA LEU A 19 -6.67 -8.55 20.21
C LEU A 19 -7.84 -9.53 20.21
N GLU A 20 -8.60 -9.61 21.30
CA GLU A 20 -9.84 -10.40 21.39
C GLU A 20 -10.93 -9.95 20.41
N MET A 21 -10.87 -8.73 19.88
CA MET A 21 -11.80 -8.25 18.86
C MET A 21 -11.48 -8.74 17.44
N ASP A 22 -10.36 -9.44 17.26
CA ASP A 22 -9.94 -10.06 15.99
C ASP A 22 -9.98 -9.10 14.79
N LEU A 23 -9.63 -7.83 15.05
CA LEU A 23 -9.58 -6.80 14.01
C LEU A 23 -8.31 -6.96 13.19
N VAL A 24 -8.47 -6.91 11.85
CA VAL A 24 -7.36 -7.01 10.88
C VAL A 24 -6.31 -5.92 11.08
N MET A 25 -6.72 -4.73 11.52
CA MET A 25 -5.83 -3.59 11.76
C MET A 25 -6.21 -2.85 13.03
N ASN A 26 -5.22 -2.65 13.91
CA ASN A 26 -5.36 -1.93 15.17
C ASN A 26 -4.32 -0.82 15.24
N ILE A 27 -4.78 0.42 15.42
CA ILE A 27 -3.92 1.59 15.56
C ILE A 27 -4.17 2.18 16.94
N CYS A 28 -3.11 2.39 17.72
CA CYS A 28 -3.19 3.05 19.02
C CYS A 28 -2.44 4.40 18.94
N ILE A 29 -3.14 5.49 19.27
CA ILE A 29 -2.58 6.86 19.32
C ILE A 29 -2.96 7.46 20.67
N ASP A 30 -1.96 7.88 21.45
CA ASP A 30 -2.12 8.47 22.78
C ASP A 30 -2.99 7.59 23.72
N GLY A 31 -2.77 6.27 23.66
CA GLY A 31 -3.52 5.29 24.46
C GLY A 31 -4.95 5.00 23.98
N VAL A 32 -5.38 5.57 22.85
CA VAL A 32 -6.70 5.34 22.26
C VAL A 32 -6.60 4.38 21.07
N TRP A 33 -7.36 3.29 21.13
CA TRP A 33 -7.48 2.32 20.05
C TRP A 33 -8.43 2.79 18.94
N GLY A 34 -8.06 2.56 17.69
CA GLY A 34 -8.86 2.81 16.51
C GLY A 34 -8.45 1.90 15.34
N CYS A 35 -9.13 2.08 14.21
CA CYS A 35 -8.85 1.41 12.95
C CYS A 35 -8.71 2.44 11.83
N LEU A 36 -8.01 2.10 10.75
CA LEU A 36 -7.95 2.93 9.57
C LEU A 36 -9.27 2.79 8.79
N GLU A 37 -10.10 3.82 8.81
CA GLU A 37 -11.29 3.87 7.96
C GLU A 37 -10.99 4.67 6.68
N LEU A 38 -11.19 4.05 5.53
CA LEU A 38 -11.13 4.76 4.25
C LEU A 38 -12.44 5.54 4.07
N LEU A 39 -12.41 6.82 4.44
CA LEU A 39 -13.55 7.71 4.23
C LEU A 39 -13.75 7.95 2.73
N THR A 40 -14.84 7.41 2.18
CA THR A 40 -15.30 7.79 0.84
C THR A 40 -16.13 9.08 0.94
N ASN A 41 -15.98 9.98 -0.04
CA ASN A 41 -16.61 11.32 -0.07
C ASN A 41 -18.15 11.33 -0.11
N HIS A 42 -18.81 10.19 0.12
CA HIS A 42 -20.27 10.07 0.18
C HIS A 42 -20.86 10.36 1.56
N HIS A 43 -20.04 10.56 2.58
CA HIS A 43 -20.51 10.98 3.90
C HIS A 43 -20.58 12.51 3.99
N LYS A 44 -21.81 13.02 4.06
CA LYS A 44 -22.13 14.40 4.46
C LYS A 44 -21.26 14.78 5.68
N PRO A 45 -20.58 15.95 5.69
CA PRO A 45 -19.69 16.30 6.79
C PRO A 45 -20.48 16.27 8.10
N LEU A 46 -20.13 15.33 8.99
CA LEU A 46 -20.58 15.37 10.37
C LEU A 46 -20.00 16.67 10.96
N ALA A 47 -20.87 17.44 11.62
CA ALA A 47 -20.52 18.71 12.22
C ALA A 47 -19.26 18.57 13.10
N PRO A 48 -18.42 19.62 13.18
CA PRO A 48 -17.12 19.53 13.85
C PRO A 48 -17.34 19.24 15.34
N THR A 49 -17.14 17.98 15.72
CA THR A 49 -17.04 17.60 17.12
C THR A 49 -15.58 17.78 17.51
N GLU A 50 -15.39 18.72 18.42
CA GLU A 50 -14.18 19.14 19.13
C GLU A 50 -12.87 18.45 18.74
N GLN A 51 -12.00 19.23 18.09
CA GLN A 51 -10.60 18.89 17.85
C GLN A 51 -9.90 18.63 19.19
N VAL A 52 -9.60 17.36 19.47
CA VAL A 52 -8.63 16.99 20.49
C VAL A 52 -7.28 17.54 20.04
N LYS A 53 -6.76 18.54 20.76
CA LYS A 53 -5.45 19.13 20.53
C LYS A 53 -4.37 18.13 20.99
N SER A 54 -3.97 17.21 20.12
CA SER A 54 -2.79 16.35 20.35
C SER A 54 -1.51 17.16 20.11
N ALA A 55 -0.59 17.04 21.06
CA ALA A 55 0.55 17.91 21.25
C ALA A 55 1.63 17.79 20.16
N ASN A 56 2.20 18.96 19.83
CA ASN A 56 3.49 19.25 19.18
C ASN A 56 4.47 18.07 19.03
N ARG A 57 4.32 17.29 17.97
CA ARG A 57 5.44 16.77 17.18
C ARG A 57 5.20 17.25 15.76
N GLU A 58 6.21 17.86 15.14
CA GLU A 58 6.19 18.15 13.70
C GLU A 58 6.18 16.83 12.94
N ALA A 59 5.04 16.15 12.94
CA ALA A 59 4.75 15.08 12.03
C ALA A 59 4.81 15.72 10.64
N LYS A 60 5.89 15.44 9.91
CA LYS A 60 6.01 15.74 8.49
C LYS A 60 4.74 15.23 7.83
N LEU A 61 3.79 16.13 7.60
CA LEU A 61 2.44 15.80 7.15
C LEU A 61 2.55 14.97 5.87
N LEU A 62 2.33 13.66 6.00
CA LEU A 62 2.21 12.76 4.88
C LEU A 62 1.05 13.30 4.03
N HIS A 63 1.37 13.60 2.78
CA HIS A 63 0.45 14.27 1.89
C HIS A 63 -0.67 13.29 1.52
N PRO A 64 -1.93 13.72 1.46
CA PRO A 64 -3.01 12.83 1.03
C PRO A 64 -2.71 12.27 -0.36
N LEU A 65 -2.79 10.94 -0.53
CA LEU A 65 -2.59 10.27 -1.83
C LEU A 65 -3.55 10.81 -2.91
N SER A 66 -4.70 11.33 -2.50
CA SER A 66 -5.65 12.05 -3.35
C SER A 66 -5.08 13.30 -4.04
N THR A 67 -3.93 13.79 -3.59
CA THR A 67 -3.25 14.95 -4.19
C THR A 67 -2.35 14.57 -5.35
N ILE A 68 -2.05 13.27 -5.50
CA ILE A 68 -1.20 12.76 -6.57
C ILE A 68 -1.93 12.93 -7.89
N LYS A 69 -1.25 13.49 -8.87
CA LYS A 69 -1.79 13.75 -10.20
C LYS A 69 -0.95 13.06 -11.26
N SER A 70 -1.59 12.75 -12.37
CA SER A 70 -0.93 12.38 -13.62
C SER A 70 -1.29 13.39 -14.71
N GLU A 71 -0.37 13.62 -15.64
CA GLU A 71 -0.62 14.42 -16.85
C GLU A 71 -1.33 13.62 -17.96
N LYS A 72 -1.22 12.29 -17.89
CA LYS A 72 -1.74 11.36 -18.91
C LYS A 72 -3.05 10.73 -18.50
N LEU A 73 -3.26 10.51 -17.21
CA LEU A 73 -4.34 9.69 -16.67
C LEU A 73 -5.18 10.46 -15.63
N SER A 74 -6.46 10.11 -15.56
CA SER A 74 -7.28 10.34 -14.35
C SER A 74 -7.22 9.09 -13.48
N LEU A 75 -6.68 9.23 -12.27
CA LEU A 75 -6.38 8.12 -11.37
C LEU A 75 -7.62 7.69 -10.58
N PHE A 76 -7.83 6.38 -10.47
CA PHE A 76 -8.87 5.76 -9.65
C PHE A 76 -8.31 5.11 -8.38
N ALA A 77 -7.20 4.39 -8.52
CA ALA A 77 -6.55 3.68 -7.41
C ALA A 77 -5.02 3.77 -7.53
N LEU A 78 -4.35 3.72 -6.37
CA LEU A 78 -2.89 3.72 -6.25
C LEU A 78 -2.47 2.62 -5.27
N GLY A 79 -1.54 1.77 -5.68
CA GLY A 79 -0.87 0.79 -4.84
C GLY A 79 0.45 1.35 -4.32
N LEU A 80 0.62 1.34 -3.00
CA LEU A 80 1.83 1.78 -2.34
C LEU A 80 2.84 0.63 -2.27
N ASN A 81 4.00 0.81 -2.88
CA ASN A 81 5.14 -0.07 -2.63
C ASN A 81 6.19 0.69 -1.83
N ILE A 82 6.69 0.04 -0.79
CA ILE A 82 7.64 0.64 0.11
C ILE A 82 8.99 -0.04 -0.05
N VAL A 83 10.04 0.76 -0.21
CA VAL A 83 11.40 0.26 -0.36
C VAL A 83 12.19 0.62 0.89
N GLU A 84 12.72 -0.41 1.54
CA GLU A 84 13.74 -0.24 2.58
C GLU A 84 15.09 0.00 1.90
N SER A 85 15.60 1.22 2.01
CA SER A 85 16.97 1.53 1.62
C SER A 85 17.89 1.17 2.77
N ILE A 86 18.71 0.14 2.54
CA ILE A 86 19.69 -0.36 3.52
C ILE A 86 20.81 0.68 3.78
N ASP A 87 20.98 1.64 2.85
CA ASP A 87 22.14 2.56 2.80
C ASP A 87 21.83 4.04 3.09
N SER A 88 20.60 4.42 3.48
CA SER A 88 20.28 5.83 3.77
C SER A 88 19.90 6.08 5.23
N GLU A 89 20.59 7.04 5.87
CA GLU A 89 20.21 7.60 7.19
C GLU A 89 18.80 8.23 7.19
N GLN A 90 18.26 8.48 6.00
CA GLN A 90 16.86 8.81 5.75
C GLN A 90 16.11 7.48 5.62
N GLY A 91 15.27 7.14 6.59
CA GLY A 91 14.53 5.87 6.62
C GLY A 91 13.64 5.56 5.40
N GLN A 92 12.72 4.63 5.59
CA GLN A 92 11.79 4.08 4.60
C GLN A 92 11.34 5.07 3.50
N GLN A 93 11.59 4.74 2.22
CA GLN A 93 11.24 5.57 1.05
C GLN A 93 10.07 4.96 0.26
N ILE A 94 9.23 5.83 -0.30
CA ILE A 94 8.15 5.39 -1.21
C ILE A 94 8.80 4.91 -2.51
N GLY A 95 8.57 3.64 -2.84
CA GLY A 95 9.02 3.03 -4.08
C GLY A 95 8.17 3.39 -5.30
N PRO A 96 8.29 2.63 -6.39
CA PRO A 96 7.36 2.73 -7.52
C PRO A 96 5.92 2.50 -7.05
N LEU A 97 4.98 3.26 -7.59
CA LEU A 97 3.56 3.08 -7.32
C LEU A 97 2.94 2.22 -8.39
N ASP A 98 2.07 1.31 -7.95
CA ASP A 98 1.09 0.72 -8.86
C ASP A 98 -0.06 1.72 -9.04
N TYR A 99 -0.66 1.76 -10.22
CA TYR A 99 -1.78 2.65 -10.49
C TYR A 99 -2.86 1.97 -11.30
N CYS A 100 -4.09 2.45 -11.15
CA CYS A 100 -5.18 2.23 -12.09
C CYS A 100 -5.85 3.57 -12.40
N GLY A 101 -6.13 3.82 -13.68
CA GLY A 101 -6.74 5.07 -14.13
C GLY A 101 -7.29 4.97 -15.55
N ILE A 102 -7.89 6.06 -16.01
CA ILE A 102 -8.39 6.20 -17.38
C ILE A 102 -7.50 7.13 -18.17
N ASP A 103 -7.12 6.71 -19.37
CA ASP A 103 -6.34 7.53 -20.29
C ASP A 103 -7.22 8.53 -21.06
N LYS A 104 -6.56 9.43 -21.82
CA LYS A 104 -7.25 10.42 -22.66
C LYS A 104 -8.09 9.80 -23.78
N SER A 105 -7.87 8.53 -24.12
CA SER A 105 -8.68 7.79 -25.10
C SER A 105 -9.95 7.20 -24.49
N GLY A 106 -10.09 7.22 -23.16
CA GLY A 106 -11.18 6.57 -22.44
C GLY A 106 -10.90 5.11 -22.09
N SER A 107 -9.70 4.58 -22.35
CA SER A 107 -9.33 3.23 -21.97
C SER A 107 -8.89 3.18 -20.51
N ILE A 108 -9.39 2.20 -19.77
CA ILE A 108 -8.98 1.94 -18.38
C ILE A 108 -7.70 1.13 -18.40
N VAL A 109 -6.64 1.69 -17.82
CA VAL A 109 -5.29 1.13 -17.80
C VAL A 109 -4.77 1.04 -16.38
N PHE A 110 -3.82 0.14 -16.18
CA PHE A 110 -3.13 -0.04 -14.92
C PHE A 110 -1.67 -0.38 -15.18
N GLY A 111 -0.79 -0.06 -14.24
CA GLY A 111 0.63 -0.20 -14.46
C GLY A 111 1.48 0.29 -13.30
N ILE A 112 2.78 0.43 -13.58
CA ILE A 112 3.78 0.90 -12.61
C ILE A 112 4.18 2.33 -12.99
N GLY A 113 4.30 3.21 -12.00
CA GLY A 113 4.79 4.57 -12.18
C GLY A 113 5.74 4.98 -11.06
N ARG A 114 6.47 6.06 -11.27
CA ARG A 114 7.34 6.66 -10.26
C ARG A 114 6.77 7.98 -9.80
N MET A 115 6.93 8.25 -8.51
CA MET A 115 6.60 9.55 -7.95
C MET A 115 7.76 10.52 -8.15
N THR A 116 7.46 11.72 -8.63
CA THR A 116 8.41 12.84 -8.61
C THR A 116 8.38 13.58 -7.28
N ASP A 117 9.41 14.38 -6.99
CA ASP A 117 9.42 15.27 -5.82
C ASP A 117 8.22 16.23 -5.76
N LYS A 118 7.64 16.53 -6.93
CA LYS A 118 6.45 17.35 -7.11
C LYS A 118 5.14 16.59 -6.93
N LYS A 119 5.18 15.31 -6.53
CA LYS A 119 4.02 14.44 -6.29
C LYS A 119 3.17 14.18 -7.54
N THR A 120 3.80 14.26 -8.70
CA THR A 120 3.23 13.84 -9.97
C THR A 120 3.66 12.41 -10.24
N LEU A 121 2.70 11.56 -10.59
CA LEU A 121 2.94 10.22 -11.08
C LEU A 121 3.44 10.30 -12.52
N ILE A 122 4.59 9.69 -12.78
CA ILE A 122 5.09 9.44 -14.14
C ILE A 122 4.93 7.95 -14.40
N GLU A 123 4.04 7.59 -15.31
CA GLU A 123 3.83 6.21 -15.73
C GLU A 123 5.01 5.68 -16.54
N ASP A 124 5.34 4.40 -16.31
CA ASP A 124 6.26 3.68 -17.17
C ASP A 124 5.62 3.38 -18.53
N GLU A 125 6.40 3.48 -19.60
CA GLU A 125 5.94 3.30 -20.97
C GLU A 125 5.63 1.84 -21.30
N TYR A 126 6.39 0.90 -20.73
CA TYR A 126 6.31 -0.52 -21.06
C TYR A 126 5.54 -1.32 -20.01
N LEU A 127 5.53 -0.86 -18.76
CA LEU A 127 4.85 -1.52 -17.64
C LEU A 127 3.44 -0.94 -17.48
N CYS A 128 2.66 -1.00 -18.57
CA CYS A 128 1.28 -0.52 -18.66
C CYS A 128 0.42 -1.52 -19.43
N TRP A 129 -0.78 -1.80 -18.91
CA TRP A 129 -1.70 -2.79 -19.45
C TRP A 129 -3.14 -2.28 -19.41
N LYS A 130 -4.00 -2.84 -20.26
CA LYS A 130 -5.45 -2.61 -20.19
C LYS A 130 -6.06 -3.39 -19.04
N LYS A 131 -6.92 -2.74 -18.24
CA LYS A 131 -7.60 -3.39 -17.12
C LYS A 131 -8.58 -4.46 -17.63
N PRO A 132 -8.53 -5.71 -17.11
CA PRO A 132 -9.57 -6.70 -17.38
C PRO A 132 -10.94 -6.25 -16.87
N ASP A 133 -12.02 -6.58 -17.58
CA ASP A 133 -13.37 -6.10 -17.25
C ASP A 133 -13.85 -6.56 -15.87
N ASN A 134 -13.44 -7.75 -15.44
CA ASN A 134 -13.86 -8.37 -14.19
C ASN A 134 -13.08 -7.91 -12.94
N TRP A 135 -12.07 -7.06 -13.08
CA TRP A 135 -11.27 -6.57 -11.95
C TRP A 135 -11.84 -5.27 -11.38
N SER A 136 -11.79 -5.10 -10.05
CA SER A 136 -11.95 -3.76 -9.45
C SER A 136 -10.74 -2.87 -9.78
N TYR A 137 -10.84 -1.57 -9.49
CA TYR A 137 -9.71 -0.65 -9.70
C TYR A 137 -8.58 -0.93 -8.70
N GLU A 138 -8.95 -1.32 -7.49
CA GLU A 138 -8.07 -1.70 -6.40
C GLU A 138 -7.34 -3.02 -6.71
N ASP A 139 -8.05 -4.02 -7.23
CA ASP A 139 -7.42 -5.27 -7.69
C ASP A 139 -6.37 -4.97 -8.76
N ALA A 140 -6.72 -4.12 -9.74
CA ALA A 140 -5.80 -3.71 -10.79
C ALA A 140 -4.57 -2.98 -10.24
N ALA A 141 -4.74 -2.12 -9.24
CA ALA A 141 -3.63 -1.39 -8.62
C ALA A 141 -2.81 -2.22 -7.60
N SER A 142 -3.10 -3.51 -7.40
CA SER A 142 -2.35 -4.37 -6.44
C SER A 142 -1.36 -5.33 -7.10
N VAL A 143 -1.47 -5.51 -8.41
CA VAL A 143 -0.83 -6.57 -9.20
C VAL A 143 0.52 -6.15 -9.85
N PRO A 144 0.67 -4.94 -10.44
CA PRO A 144 1.70 -4.70 -11.44
C PRO A 144 3.14 -4.95 -10.99
N LEU A 145 3.58 -4.36 -9.86
CA LEU A 145 4.95 -4.49 -9.40
C LEU A 145 5.33 -5.95 -9.13
N TRP A 146 4.53 -6.66 -8.33
CA TRP A 146 4.82 -8.03 -7.93
C TRP A 146 4.82 -9.00 -9.12
N TYR A 147 3.84 -8.88 -10.03
CA TYR A 147 3.81 -9.70 -11.23
C TYR A 147 4.97 -9.42 -12.17
N SER A 148 5.40 -8.16 -12.26
CA SER A 148 6.57 -7.78 -13.06
C SER A 148 7.85 -8.39 -12.49
N ILE A 149 8.03 -8.36 -11.16
CA ILE A 149 9.18 -8.98 -10.48
C ILE A 149 9.19 -10.50 -10.71
N VAL A 150 8.06 -11.17 -10.52
CA VAL A 150 7.95 -12.63 -10.71
C VAL A 150 8.24 -13.03 -12.15
N SER A 151 7.68 -12.30 -13.12
CA SER A 151 7.88 -12.56 -14.55
C SER A 151 9.34 -12.36 -14.96
N PHE A 152 9.97 -11.29 -14.47
CA PHE A 152 11.39 -11.02 -14.68
C PHE A 152 12.27 -12.13 -14.06
N ALA A 153 11.97 -12.53 -12.83
CA ALA A 153 12.68 -13.60 -12.15
C ALA A 153 12.58 -14.93 -12.92
N GLN A 154 11.39 -15.31 -13.40
CA GLN A 154 11.22 -16.53 -14.21
C GLN A 154 12.01 -16.48 -15.51
N PHE A 155 11.96 -15.35 -16.22
CA PHE A 155 12.70 -15.17 -17.47
C PHE A 155 14.22 -15.25 -17.26
N LYS A 156 14.73 -14.68 -16.15
CA LYS A 156 16.17 -14.64 -15.85
C LYS A 156 16.71 -15.89 -15.15
N LEU A 157 15.90 -16.55 -14.31
CA LEU A 157 16.30 -17.64 -13.42
C LEU A 157 15.82 -19.03 -13.88
N ALA A 158 15.44 -19.19 -15.15
CA ALA A 158 14.99 -20.45 -15.76
C ALA A 158 15.98 -21.64 -15.64
N LYS A 159 17.12 -21.48 -14.97
CA LYS A 159 18.00 -22.56 -14.50
C LYS A 159 17.96 -22.64 -12.96
N LYS A 160 16.96 -23.37 -12.43
CA LYS A 160 16.68 -23.67 -11.01
C LYS A 160 16.38 -22.44 -10.13
N SER A 161 15.13 -22.29 -9.73
CA SER A 161 14.74 -21.26 -8.76
C SER A 161 13.73 -21.83 -7.75
N PHE A 162 14.02 -21.63 -6.46
CA PHE A 162 13.07 -21.73 -5.35
C PHE A 162 12.60 -20.31 -5.04
N ILE A 163 11.29 -20.06 -5.08
CA ILE A 163 10.71 -18.77 -4.69
C ILE A 163 10.29 -18.91 -3.23
N HIS A 164 10.91 -18.15 -2.33
CA HIS A 164 10.52 -18.10 -0.93
C HIS A 164 9.61 -16.88 -0.74
N CYS A 165 8.31 -17.11 -0.52
CA CYS A 165 7.37 -16.09 -0.08
C CYS A 165 7.34 -16.11 1.46
N VAL A 166 7.52 -14.97 2.10
CA VAL A 166 7.46 -14.84 3.57
C VAL A 166 6.09 -14.30 3.96
N GLU A 167 5.07 -15.10 3.73
CA GLU A 167 3.85 -15.04 4.55
C GLU A 167 3.59 -16.45 5.04
N SER A 168 3.71 -16.63 6.36
CA SER A 168 3.28 -17.77 7.16
C SER A 168 3.04 -19.09 6.41
N THR A 169 4.08 -19.92 6.34
CA THR A 169 4.02 -21.38 6.14
C THR A 169 2.93 -21.89 5.21
N THR A 170 3.03 -21.62 3.91
CA THR A 170 2.41 -22.49 2.90
C THR A 170 3.45 -22.91 1.86
N PHE A 171 3.96 -24.13 2.03
CA PHE A 171 4.85 -24.77 1.07
C PHE A 171 4.05 -25.21 -0.16
N ILE A 172 4.10 -24.43 -1.25
CA ILE A 172 3.57 -24.90 -2.54
C ILE A 172 4.68 -25.71 -3.24
N ARG A 173 4.61 -27.04 -3.10
CA ARG A 173 5.51 -27.98 -3.79
C ARG A 173 4.85 -28.39 -5.11
N TYR A 174 5.32 -27.86 -6.24
CA TYR A 174 4.99 -28.43 -7.55
C TYR A 174 5.99 -29.54 -7.91
N SER A 175 5.56 -30.80 -7.82
CA SER A 175 6.24 -31.92 -8.44
C SER A 175 5.73 -32.10 -9.86
N ARG A 176 6.62 -31.98 -10.85
CA ARG A 176 6.34 -32.30 -12.25
C ARG A 176 6.37 -33.82 -12.39
N ILE A 177 5.22 -34.45 -12.62
CA ILE A 177 5.16 -35.81 -13.15
C ILE A 177 5.35 -35.66 -14.67
N VAL A 178 6.38 -36.33 -15.18
CA VAL A 178 6.67 -36.45 -16.62
C VAL A 178 5.65 -37.39 -17.26
#